data_AF-A0A3N2QDC8-F1
#
_entry.id   AF-A0A3N2QDC8-F1
#
_cell.length_a   1.000
_cell.length_b   1.000
_cell.length_c   1.000
_cell.angle_alpha   90.00
_cell.angle_beta   90.00
_cell.angle_gamma   90.00
#
_symmetry.space_group_name_H-M   'P 1'
#
loop_
_entity.id
_entity.type
_entity.pdbx_description
1 polymer ?
#
loop_
_entity_poly.entity_id
_entity_poly.type
_entity_poly.pdbx_seq_one_letter_code
_entity_poly.pdbx_strand_id
1 'polypeptide(L)'
;MKGIRKTLVASVLAYSTALHAQAEVNPFSAGIKAGGSISPVWQKTDEAKFNTNKVESPFFDIPWFTASLYAEYAFTDYIGIGGEAGYMKQGGTLNEVSTTASSSSSSSIAYHGIFVPLSLYVYPMGREEEEGILKVYTGINGFYSFNEGISEKDKEASLTQEQKNEIIKFDVGGHLGLAYEFPIGVSVDLRGGLGFINKFDTKSNADQKVFKNVSDLKSMKSAFINLNVGYNIVSLFADSGQA
;
A
#
# COMPACT_ATOMS: atom_id res chain seq x y z
N MET A 1 -32.27 -13.49 5.70
CA MET A 1 -31.14 -13.25 4.78
C MET A 1 -31.29 -13.97 3.42
N LYS A 2 -32.42 -13.80 2.70
CA LYS A 2 -32.66 -14.48 1.40
C LYS A 2 -32.57 -13.56 0.16
N GLY A 3 -32.51 -12.23 0.34
CA GLY A 3 -32.45 -11.24 -0.75
C GLY A 3 -31.05 -10.95 -1.28
N ILE A 4 -30.03 -10.91 -0.41
CA ILE A 4 -28.67 -10.46 -0.76
C ILE A 4 -28.00 -11.36 -1.80
N ARG A 5 -28.27 -12.68 -1.77
CA ARG A 5 -27.67 -13.63 -2.73
C ARG A 5 -28.21 -13.47 -4.16
N LYS A 6 -29.45 -12.98 -4.32
CA LYS A 6 -30.04 -12.80 -5.66
C LYS A 6 -29.54 -11.51 -6.32
N THR A 7 -29.33 -10.45 -5.53
CA THR A 7 -28.78 -9.17 -6.02
C THR A 7 -27.33 -9.30 -6.46
N LEU A 8 -26.50 -10.06 -5.72
CA LEU A 8 -25.08 -10.26 -6.07
C LEU A 8 -24.91 -11.10 -7.36
N VAL A 9 -25.79 -12.04 -7.62
CA VAL A 9 -25.77 -12.87 -8.84
C VAL A 9 -26.32 -12.08 -10.03
N ALA A 10 -27.32 -11.22 -9.82
CA ALA A 10 -27.82 -10.32 -10.86
C ALA A 10 -26.78 -9.25 -11.27
N SER A 11 -26.00 -8.72 -10.32
CA SER A 11 -24.89 -7.82 -10.66
C SER A 11 -23.81 -8.56 -11.46
N VAL A 12 -23.39 -9.76 -11.03
CA VAL A 12 -22.39 -10.56 -11.76
C VAL A 12 -22.88 -10.97 -13.18
N LEU A 13 -24.16 -11.24 -13.36
CA LEU A 13 -24.73 -11.55 -14.68
C LEU A 13 -24.86 -10.30 -15.57
N ALA A 14 -25.20 -9.12 -15.03
CA ALA A 14 -25.14 -7.87 -15.78
C ALA A 14 -23.70 -7.50 -16.17
N TYR A 15 -22.71 -7.85 -15.35
CA TYR A 15 -21.28 -7.76 -15.70
C TYR A 15 -20.90 -8.68 -16.86
N SER A 16 -21.51 -9.87 -16.97
CA SER A 16 -21.17 -10.82 -18.05
C SER A 16 -21.60 -10.35 -19.44
N THR A 17 -22.66 -9.53 -19.55
CA THR A 17 -23.09 -8.93 -20.82
C THR A 17 -22.25 -7.72 -21.25
N ALA A 18 -21.55 -7.07 -20.32
CA ALA A 18 -20.61 -5.97 -20.61
C ALA A 18 -19.22 -6.44 -21.08
N LEU A 19 -18.93 -7.75 -21.02
CA LEU A 19 -17.65 -8.34 -21.44
C LEU A 19 -17.52 -8.55 -22.96
N HIS A 20 -18.50 -8.14 -23.76
CA HIS A 20 -18.47 -8.26 -25.23
C HIS A 20 -18.07 -6.99 -25.98
N ALA A 21 -17.76 -5.89 -25.28
CA ALA A 21 -17.21 -4.69 -25.88
C ALA A 21 -15.67 -4.71 -25.76
N GLN A 22 -14.97 -4.81 -26.90
CA GLN A 22 -13.56 -4.41 -26.96
C GLN A 22 -13.47 -2.93 -26.60
N ALA A 23 -12.39 -2.52 -25.94
CA ALA A 23 -12.19 -1.12 -25.60
C ALA A 23 -12.22 -0.25 -26.89
N GLU A 24 -13.08 0.76 -26.93
CA GLU A 24 -13.21 1.65 -28.09
C GLU A 24 -12.02 2.64 -28.19
N VAL A 25 -11.38 2.90 -27.05
CA VAL A 25 -10.18 3.74 -26.89
C VAL A 25 -8.91 2.92 -26.72
N ASN A 26 -7.74 3.59 -26.75
CA ASN A 26 -6.44 2.97 -26.55
C ASN A 26 -6.45 2.14 -25.25
N PRO A 27 -6.31 0.80 -25.35
CA PRO A 27 -6.43 -0.06 -24.19
C PRO A 27 -5.21 0.05 -23.27
N PHE A 28 -4.11 0.64 -23.72
CA PHE A 28 -2.86 0.68 -22.98
C PHE A 28 -2.61 2.04 -22.32
N SER A 29 -2.19 2.02 -21.06
CA SER A 29 -1.70 3.21 -20.35
C SER A 29 -0.43 2.87 -19.61
N ALA A 30 0.53 3.80 -19.62
CA ALA A 30 1.77 3.62 -18.91
C ALA A 30 2.36 4.97 -18.52
N GLY A 31 3.03 5.01 -17.39
CA GLY A 31 3.54 6.28 -16.90
C GLY A 31 4.23 6.21 -15.57
N ILE A 32 4.30 7.38 -14.94
CA ILE A 32 4.95 7.57 -13.65
C ILE A 32 3.95 8.04 -12.62
N LYS A 33 4.18 7.69 -11.35
CA LYS A 33 3.47 8.19 -10.18
C LYS A 33 4.47 8.60 -9.12
N ALA A 34 4.19 9.68 -8.42
CA ALA A 34 4.98 10.16 -7.29
C ALA A 34 4.06 10.76 -6.23
N GLY A 35 4.41 10.62 -4.97
CA GLY A 35 3.51 11.06 -3.91
C GLY A 35 3.98 10.80 -2.50
N GLY A 36 3.04 10.90 -1.57
CA GLY A 36 3.25 10.64 -0.15
C GLY A 36 2.69 9.30 0.27
N SER A 37 3.32 8.68 1.26
CA SER A 37 2.85 7.47 1.93
C SER A 37 2.90 7.67 3.44
N ILE A 38 1.97 7.02 4.14
CA ILE A 38 2.03 6.79 5.58
C ILE A 38 1.89 5.30 5.84
N SER A 39 2.54 4.80 6.88
CA SER A 39 2.56 3.37 7.21
C SER A 39 2.28 3.20 8.70
N PRO A 40 1.01 3.06 9.11
CA PRO A 40 0.68 2.78 10.52
C PRO A 40 0.90 1.31 10.87
N VAL A 41 1.11 1.02 12.15
CA VAL A 41 1.07 -0.36 12.67
C VAL A 41 -0.40 -0.78 12.85
N TRP A 42 -0.90 -1.69 12.01
CA TRP A 42 -2.33 -2.06 11.98
C TRP A 42 -2.71 -3.22 12.91
N GLN A 43 -1.80 -4.18 13.12
CA GLN A 43 -1.97 -5.22 14.13
C GLN A 43 -0.80 -5.17 15.09
N LYS A 44 -1.03 -4.53 16.25
CA LYS A 44 -0.25 -4.76 17.46
C LYS A 44 -0.93 -5.85 18.28
N THR A 45 -0.18 -6.70 18.95
CA THR A 45 -0.73 -7.49 20.05
C THR A 45 -1.16 -6.52 21.13
N ASP A 46 -2.42 -6.57 21.60
CA ASP A 46 -2.94 -5.72 22.70
C ASP A 46 -2.17 -5.90 24.02
N GLU A 47 -1.27 -6.88 24.05
CA GLU A 47 -0.39 -7.25 25.16
C GLU A 47 0.97 -6.54 25.11
N ALA A 48 1.37 -5.93 23.99
CA ALA A 48 2.68 -5.30 23.84
C ALA A 48 2.86 -4.14 24.83
N LYS A 49 3.97 -4.18 25.59
CA LYS A 49 4.28 -3.20 26.63
C LYS A 49 5.65 -2.58 26.40
N PHE A 50 5.74 -1.28 26.64
CA PHE A 50 7.02 -0.60 26.81
C PHE A 50 7.34 -0.60 28.30
N ASN A 51 8.36 -1.37 28.72
CA ASN A 51 8.60 -1.73 30.12
C ASN A 51 7.36 -2.39 30.77
N THR A 52 6.50 -1.58 31.39
CA THR A 52 5.24 -1.99 32.03
C THR A 52 4.01 -1.29 31.44
N ASN A 53 4.21 -0.29 30.60
CA ASN A 53 3.18 0.62 30.11
C ASN A 53 2.65 0.17 28.76
N LYS A 54 1.38 0.49 28.47
CA LYS A 54 0.77 0.15 27.19
C LYS A 54 1.45 0.90 26.04
N VAL A 55 1.48 0.25 24.88
CA VAL A 55 2.01 0.83 23.64
C VAL A 55 0.88 1.35 22.78
N GLU A 56 1.07 2.54 22.21
CA GLU A 56 0.25 3.08 21.14
C GLU A 56 1.06 3.27 19.86
N SER A 57 0.38 3.23 18.71
CA SER A 57 0.98 3.56 17.42
C SER A 57 0.15 4.67 16.81
N PRO A 58 0.74 5.82 16.45
CA PRO A 58 0.01 6.89 15.83
C PRO A 58 -0.50 6.46 14.45
N PHE A 59 -1.65 6.99 14.05
CA PHE A 59 -2.20 6.69 12.72
C PHE A 59 -1.42 7.39 11.60
N PHE A 60 -1.03 8.65 11.83
CA PHE A 60 -0.17 9.42 10.93
C PHE A 60 1.29 9.19 11.31
N ASP A 61 1.84 8.09 10.83
CA ASP A 61 3.19 7.65 11.18
C ASP A 61 4.07 7.54 9.95
N ILE A 62 5.33 7.98 10.11
CA ILE A 62 6.40 7.98 9.10
C ILE A 62 5.92 8.46 7.71
N PRO A 63 5.56 9.75 7.54
CA PRO A 63 5.30 10.28 6.21
C PRO A 63 6.55 10.13 5.33
N TRP A 64 6.36 9.61 4.12
CA TRP A 64 7.48 9.41 3.20
C TRP A 64 7.10 9.57 1.74
N PHE A 65 8.11 9.85 0.92
CA PHE A 65 7.96 9.95 -0.51
C PHE A 65 7.90 8.58 -1.19
N THR A 66 7.02 8.42 -2.16
CA THR A 66 6.96 7.24 -3.04
C THR A 66 7.07 7.66 -4.49
N ALA A 67 7.66 6.79 -5.30
CA ALA A 67 7.69 6.95 -6.74
C ALA A 67 7.58 5.57 -7.40
N SER A 68 6.79 5.46 -8.47
CA SER A 68 6.61 4.23 -9.22
C SER A 68 6.42 4.47 -10.71
N LEU A 69 6.73 3.43 -11.47
CA LEU A 69 6.29 3.26 -12.84
C LEU A 69 5.06 2.38 -12.83
N TYR A 70 4.10 2.65 -13.72
CA TYR A 70 2.92 1.82 -13.89
C TYR A 70 2.67 1.47 -15.35
N ALA A 71 2.01 0.34 -15.56
CA ALA A 71 1.45 -0.07 -16.82
C ALA A 71 0.08 -0.70 -16.58
N GLU A 72 -0.88 -0.38 -17.43
CA GLU A 72 -2.28 -0.77 -17.36
C GLU A 72 -2.75 -1.17 -18.75
N TYR A 73 -3.58 -2.21 -18.80
CA TYR A 73 -4.23 -2.69 -20.00
C TYR A 73 -5.72 -2.90 -19.73
N ALA A 74 -6.57 -2.14 -20.41
CA ALA A 74 -8.01 -2.29 -20.42
C ALA A 74 -8.42 -3.38 -21.41
N PHE A 75 -9.10 -4.42 -20.93
CA PHE A 75 -9.67 -5.47 -21.79
C PHE A 75 -10.97 -5.01 -22.45
N THR A 76 -11.71 -4.18 -21.73
CA THR A 76 -12.98 -3.57 -22.13
C THR A 76 -13.01 -2.13 -21.60
N ASP A 77 -14.03 -1.36 -21.96
CA ASP A 77 -14.22 -0.01 -21.41
C ASP A 77 -14.45 0.00 -19.90
N TYR A 78 -14.74 -1.15 -19.28
CA TYR A 78 -15.11 -1.23 -17.85
C TYR A 78 -14.10 -1.99 -17.00
N ILE A 79 -13.20 -2.79 -17.59
CA ILE A 79 -12.30 -3.68 -16.84
C ILE A 79 -10.90 -3.66 -17.44
N GLY A 80 -9.89 -3.58 -16.58
CA GLY A 80 -8.49 -3.71 -16.96
C GLY A 80 -7.65 -4.42 -15.91
N ILE A 81 -6.40 -4.69 -16.25
CA ILE A 81 -5.37 -5.13 -15.33
C ILE A 81 -4.21 -4.15 -15.40
N GLY A 82 -3.47 -4.01 -14.32
CA GLY A 82 -2.24 -3.24 -14.34
C GLY A 82 -1.29 -3.63 -13.23
N GLY A 83 -0.05 -3.25 -13.43
CA GLY A 83 1.03 -3.46 -12.48
C GLY A 83 1.80 -2.17 -12.26
N GLU A 84 2.44 -2.09 -11.11
CA GLU A 84 3.39 -1.02 -10.83
C GLU A 84 4.70 -1.61 -10.32
N ALA A 85 5.77 -0.83 -10.41
CA ALA A 85 7.02 -1.12 -9.74
C ALA A 85 7.57 0.22 -9.24
N GLY A 86 7.85 0.29 -7.95
CA GLY A 86 8.32 1.53 -7.36
C GLY A 86 9.00 1.38 -6.04
N TYR A 87 9.38 2.51 -5.48
CA TYR A 87 10.00 2.64 -4.18
C TYR A 87 8.96 3.12 -3.15
N MET A 88 8.96 2.49 -1.98
CA MET A 88 8.15 2.89 -0.84
C MET A 88 8.91 2.64 0.46
N LYS A 89 8.60 3.46 1.47
CA LYS A 89 9.00 3.21 2.85
C LYS A 89 7.79 2.70 3.62
N GLN A 90 7.95 1.53 4.26
CA GLN A 90 7.01 1.02 5.24
C GLN A 90 7.64 1.12 6.63
N GLY A 91 6.86 0.94 7.67
CA GLY A 91 7.37 1.01 9.03
C GLY A 91 6.28 1.34 10.04
N GLY A 92 6.71 1.70 11.23
CA GLY A 92 5.84 2.20 12.27
C GLY A 92 6.62 2.57 13.52
N THR A 93 6.00 3.43 14.32
CA THR A 93 6.46 3.94 15.59
C THR A 93 5.58 3.38 16.69
N LEU A 94 6.24 2.90 17.74
CA LEU A 94 5.66 2.46 18.99
C LEU A 94 5.97 3.51 20.05
N ASN A 95 4.92 4.12 20.58
CA ASN A 95 5.00 5.11 21.65
C ASN A 95 4.55 4.49 22.97
N GLU A 96 5.29 4.79 24.03
CA GLU A 96 4.88 4.51 25.39
C GLU A 96 3.75 5.45 25.81
N VAL A 97 2.61 4.89 26.24
CA VAL A 97 1.52 5.66 26.84
C VAL A 97 1.90 6.00 28.28
N SER A 98 2.48 7.18 28.50
CA SER A 98 2.82 7.70 29.83
C SER A 98 1.78 8.73 30.31
N THR A 99 1.32 8.58 31.56
CA THR A 99 0.52 9.60 32.26
C THR A 99 1.34 10.77 32.82
N THR A 100 2.68 10.69 32.73
CA THR A 100 3.59 11.66 33.34
C THR A 100 4.54 12.23 32.29
N ALA A 101 4.56 13.55 32.14
CA ALA A 101 5.16 14.27 31.01
C ALA A 101 6.70 14.20 30.87
N SER A 102 7.41 13.49 31.75
CA SER A 102 8.88 13.62 31.87
C SER A 102 9.72 12.51 31.24
N SER A 103 9.13 11.48 30.62
CA SER A 103 9.92 10.44 29.90
C SER A 103 9.09 9.59 28.93
N SER A 104 8.50 10.19 27.88
CA SER A 104 7.89 9.39 26.80
C SER A 104 8.97 8.65 26.02
N SER A 105 9.02 7.32 26.11
CA SER A 105 9.90 6.51 25.26
C SER A 105 9.21 6.23 23.93
N SER A 106 9.92 6.42 22.82
CA SER A 106 9.47 6.06 21.48
C SER A 106 10.51 5.17 20.81
N SER A 107 10.04 4.20 20.04
CA SER A 107 10.90 3.42 19.16
C SER A 107 10.19 3.22 17.82
N SER A 108 10.89 3.51 16.74
CA SER A 108 10.35 3.36 15.38
C SER A 108 11.23 2.46 14.54
N ILE A 109 10.60 1.76 13.61
CA ILE A 109 11.26 0.96 12.60
C ILE A 109 10.79 1.38 11.22
N ALA A 110 11.73 1.48 10.28
CA ALA A 110 11.50 1.84 8.90
C ALA A 110 12.14 0.82 7.96
N TYR A 111 11.39 0.41 6.95
CA TYR A 111 11.77 -0.50 5.90
C TYR A 111 11.72 0.25 4.57
N HIS A 112 12.87 0.43 3.94
CA HIS A 112 12.97 0.94 2.59
C HIS A 112 13.00 -0.22 1.61
N GLY A 113 12.17 -0.16 0.57
CA GLY A 113 11.97 -1.30 -0.29
C GLY A 113 11.37 -0.97 -1.66
N ILE A 114 11.33 -2.01 -2.48
CA ILE A 114 10.62 -2.02 -3.76
C ILE A 114 9.24 -2.60 -3.51
N PHE A 115 8.21 -1.95 -4.03
CA PHE A 115 6.83 -2.44 -4.03
C PHE A 115 6.37 -2.74 -5.45
N VAL A 116 5.68 -3.87 -5.62
CA VAL A 116 5.20 -4.37 -6.90
C VAL A 116 3.73 -4.81 -6.73
N PRO A 117 2.76 -3.90 -6.92
CA PRO A 117 1.36 -4.22 -6.89
C PRO A 117 0.88 -4.70 -8.26
N LEU A 118 -0.03 -5.67 -8.24
CA LEU A 118 -0.81 -6.11 -9.38
C LEU A 118 -2.29 -5.88 -9.05
N SER A 119 -3.00 -5.20 -9.95
CA SER A 119 -4.35 -4.69 -9.70
C SER A 119 -5.30 -5.09 -10.83
N LEU A 120 -6.52 -5.45 -10.45
CA LEU A 120 -7.69 -5.44 -11.32
C LEU A 120 -8.35 -4.07 -11.22
N TYR A 121 -8.57 -3.43 -12.36
CA TYR A 121 -9.21 -2.12 -12.49
C TYR A 121 -10.65 -2.29 -12.96
N VAL A 122 -11.53 -1.50 -12.36
CA VAL A 122 -12.90 -1.27 -12.78
C VAL A 122 -13.03 0.22 -13.12
N TYR A 123 -13.59 0.52 -14.29
CA TYR A 123 -13.88 1.89 -14.75
C TYR A 123 -15.39 2.11 -14.64
N PRO A 124 -15.92 2.67 -13.54
CA PRO A 124 -17.36 2.67 -13.28
C PRO A 124 -18.16 3.48 -14.29
N MET A 125 -17.52 4.47 -14.92
CA MET A 125 -18.12 5.37 -15.91
C MET A 125 -17.75 4.98 -17.35
N GLY A 126 -17.08 3.84 -17.55
CA GLY A 126 -16.39 3.57 -18.80
C GLY A 126 -15.01 4.25 -18.84
N ARG A 127 -14.18 3.81 -19.77
CA ARG A 127 -12.88 4.40 -20.04
C ARG A 127 -13.07 5.42 -21.16
N GLU A 128 -13.15 6.69 -20.80
CA GLU A 128 -13.34 7.79 -21.75
C GLU A 128 -12.18 8.79 -21.61
N GLU A 129 -11.24 8.75 -22.55
CA GLU A 129 -10.02 9.57 -22.47
C GLU A 129 -10.31 11.08 -22.58
N GLU A 130 -11.41 11.47 -23.23
CA GLU A 130 -11.81 12.87 -23.42
C GLU A 130 -12.51 13.49 -22.20
N GLU A 131 -13.24 12.69 -21.42
CA GLU A 131 -13.97 13.15 -20.22
C GLU A 131 -13.19 12.90 -18.92
N GLY A 132 -12.21 12.00 -18.96
CA GLY A 132 -11.41 11.57 -17.82
C GLY A 132 -11.84 10.19 -17.32
N ILE A 133 -10.93 9.52 -16.62
CA ILE A 133 -11.09 8.10 -16.27
C ILE A 133 -11.12 7.96 -14.75
N LEU A 134 -12.29 7.60 -14.21
CA LEU A 134 -12.42 7.14 -12.84
C LEU A 134 -12.07 5.65 -12.73
N LYS A 135 -11.15 5.31 -11.83
CA LYS A 135 -10.64 3.96 -11.64
C LYS A 135 -10.86 3.52 -10.19
N VAL A 136 -11.54 2.39 -10.00
CA VAL A 136 -11.58 1.68 -8.72
C VAL A 136 -10.81 0.38 -8.90
N TYR A 137 -9.86 0.08 -8.03
CA TYR A 137 -9.00 -1.07 -8.25
C TYR A 137 -8.62 -1.79 -6.96
N THR A 138 -8.40 -3.09 -7.07
CA THR A 138 -7.96 -3.94 -5.96
C THR A 138 -7.02 -5.01 -6.46
N GLY A 139 -6.20 -5.56 -5.57
CA GLY A 139 -5.34 -6.68 -5.93
C GLY A 139 -4.36 -7.04 -4.85
N ILE A 140 -3.23 -7.55 -5.29
CA ILE A 140 -2.15 -8.03 -4.42
C ILE A 140 -0.93 -7.14 -4.57
N ASN A 141 -0.13 -7.05 -3.51
CA ASN A 141 1.17 -6.38 -3.55
C ASN A 141 2.26 -7.28 -2.99
N GLY A 142 3.43 -7.22 -3.63
CA GLY A 142 4.68 -7.69 -3.05
C GLY A 142 5.50 -6.49 -2.60
N PHE A 143 6.16 -6.61 -1.45
CA PHE A 143 7.12 -5.63 -0.96
C PHE A 143 8.40 -6.34 -0.56
N TYR A 144 9.55 -5.86 -1.04
CA TYR A 144 10.86 -6.37 -0.68
C TYR A 144 11.71 -5.24 -0.09
N SER A 145 12.09 -5.38 1.17
CA SER A 145 12.98 -4.47 1.88
C SER A 145 14.44 -4.80 1.60
N PHE A 146 15.22 -3.77 1.29
CA PHE A 146 16.68 -3.87 1.13
C PHE A 146 17.45 -3.09 2.19
N ASN A 147 16.78 -2.19 2.93
CA ASN A 147 17.38 -1.44 4.02
C ASN A 147 16.37 -1.22 5.15
N GLU A 148 16.82 -1.44 6.37
CA GLU A 148 16.03 -1.36 7.60
C GLU A 148 16.73 -0.43 8.60
N GLY A 149 15.98 0.51 9.19
CA GLY A 149 16.47 1.45 10.17
C GLY A 149 15.61 1.46 11.42
N ILE A 150 16.23 1.65 12.59
CA ILE A 150 15.54 1.89 13.85
C ILE A 150 15.88 3.28 14.36
N SER A 151 14.90 3.96 14.94
CA SER A 151 15.14 5.14 15.75
C SER A 151 14.64 4.91 17.17
N GLU A 152 15.47 5.25 18.17
CA GLU A 152 15.11 5.22 19.59
C GLU A 152 15.24 6.64 20.15
N LYS A 153 14.15 7.21 20.71
CA LYS A 153 14.14 8.61 21.21
C LYS A 153 14.73 9.60 20.20
N ASP A 154 14.30 9.48 18.94
CA ASP A 154 14.73 10.30 17.79
C ASP A 154 16.23 10.20 17.43
N LYS A 155 16.93 9.18 17.94
CA LYS A 155 18.31 8.86 17.56
C LYS A 155 18.32 7.62 16.68
N GLU A 156 18.86 7.75 15.48
CA GLU A 156 19.09 6.61 14.59
C GLU A 156 20.01 5.59 15.26
N ALA A 157 19.56 4.34 15.29
CA ALA A 157 20.30 3.19 15.78
C ALA A 157 20.45 2.18 14.65
N SER A 158 21.68 1.68 14.48
CA SER A 158 21.93 0.58 13.55
C SER A 158 21.49 -0.74 14.18
N LEU A 159 20.73 -1.53 13.42
CA LEU A 159 20.37 -2.90 13.78
C LEU A 159 21.62 -3.78 13.89
N THR A 160 21.72 -4.59 14.95
CA THR A 160 22.70 -5.66 15.03
C THR A 160 22.37 -6.78 14.04
N GLN A 161 23.34 -7.65 13.73
CA GLN A 161 23.12 -8.75 12.78
C GLN A 161 22.01 -9.72 13.26
N GLU A 162 21.89 -9.92 14.57
CA GLU A 162 20.84 -10.74 15.18
C GLU A 162 19.46 -10.10 14.95
N GLN A 163 19.31 -8.79 15.20
CA GLN A 163 18.05 -8.08 14.97
C GLN A 163 17.67 -8.03 13.48
N LYS A 164 18.65 -7.92 12.58
CA LYS A 164 18.41 -8.00 11.12
C LYS A 164 17.87 -9.37 10.70
N ASN A 165 18.31 -10.44 11.35
CA ASN A 165 17.87 -11.81 11.04
C ASN A 165 16.47 -12.11 11.58
N GLU A 166 15.99 -11.36 12.57
CA GLU A 166 14.60 -11.46 13.09
C GLU A 166 13.59 -10.82 12.13
N ILE A 167 14.02 -9.89 11.27
CA ILE A 167 13.15 -9.16 10.35
C ILE A 167 12.96 -9.93 9.04
N ILE A 168 11.71 -10.17 8.65
CA ILE A 168 11.37 -10.70 7.34
C ILE A 168 11.39 -9.57 6.31
N LYS A 169 12.28 -9.71 5.30
CA LYS A 169 12.47 -8.71 4.25
C LYS A 169 11.35 -8.66 3.21
N PHE A 170 10.61 -9.75 3.06
CA PHE A 170 9.57 -9.88 2.05
C PHE A 170 8.18 -9.89 2.70
N ASP A 171 7.25 -9.17 2.08
CA ASP A 171 5.86 -9.10 2.50
C ASP A 171 4.95 -9.22 1.29
N VAL A 172 3.79 -9.84 1.52
CA VAL A 172 2.73 -9.98 0.53
C VAL A 172 1.45 -9.53 1.18
N GLY A 173 0.70 -8.68 0.49
CA GLY A 173 -0.53 -8.10 0.99
C GLY A 173 -1.59 -7.95 -0.07
N GLY A 174 -2.72 -7.40 0.36
CA GLY A 174 -3.79 -6.93 -0.50
C GLY A 174 -3.88 -5.40 -0.49
N HIS A 175 -4.44 -4.83 -1.55
CA HIS A 175 -4.73 -3.39 -1.60
C HIS A 175 -6.06 -3.08 -2.26
N LEU A 176 -6.54 -1.87 -1.99
CA LEU A 176 -7.68 -1.22 -2.62
C LEU A 176 -7.28 0.22 -2.94
N GLY A 177 -7.74 0.75 -4.04
CA GLY A 177 -7.52 2.15 -4.37
C GLY A 177 -8.57 2.74 -5.29
N LEU A 178 -8.48 4.06 -5.39
CA LEU A 178 -9.32 4.93 -6.19
C LEU A 178 -8.39 5.91 -6.90
N ALA A 179 -8.50 6.03 -8.20
CA ALA A 179 -7.77 7.02 -8.97
C ALA A 179 -8.69 7.76 -9.94
N TYR A 180 -8.33 9.00 -10.25
CA TYR A 180 -8.94 9.78 -11.31
C TYR A 180 -7.86 10.27 -12.25
N GLU A 181 -7.99 9.98 -13.53
CA GLU A 181 -7.12 10.47 -14.60
C GLU A 181 -7.85 11.56 -15.37
N PHE A 182 -7.27 12.76 -15.41
CA PHE A 182 -7.75 13.87 -16.20
C PHE A 182 -7.44 13.64 -17.69
N PRO A 183 -8.21 14.23 -18.62
CA PRO A 183 -7.99 14.07 -20.07
C PRO A 183 -6.57 14.44 -20.55
N ILE A 184 -5.90 15.32 -19.81
CA ILE A 184 -4.51 15.72 -20.08
C ILE A 184 -3.46 14.67 -19.65
N GLY A 185 -3.88 13.48 -19.21
CA GLY A 185 -3.02 12.37 -18.75
C GLY A 185 -2.53 12.50 -17.31
N VAL A 186 -2.80 13.60 -16.61
CA VAL A 186 -2.49 13.74 -15.18
C VAL A 186 -3.44 12.86 -14.37
N SER A 187 -2.97 12.21 -13.30
CA SER A 187 -3.82 11.42 -12.41
C SER A 187 -3.60 11.74 -10.94
N VAL A 188 -4.64 11.57 -10.13
CA VAL A 188 -4.56 11.54 -8.66
C VAL A 188 -5.01 10.16 -8.21
N ASP A 189 -4.22 9.53 -7.36
CA ASP A 189 -4.37 8.12 -6.96
C ASP A 189 -4.26 7.98 -5.44
N LEU A 190 -5.32 7.49 -4.80
CA LEU A 190 -5.36 7.11 -3.39
C LEU A 190 -5.40 5.58 -3.26
N ARG A 191 -4.44 5.01 -2.52
CA ARG A 191 -4.33 3.57 -2.30
C ARG A 191 -4.16 3.24 -0.82
N GLY A 192 -4.87 2.23 -0.33
CA GLY A 192 -4.61 1.61 0.96
C GLY A 192 -4.25 0.13 0.81
N GLY A 193 -3.35 -0.39 1.64
CA GLY A 193 -2.97 -1.80 1.61
C GLY A 193 -2.62 -2.37 2.98
N LEU A 194 -2.73 -3.70 3.09
CA LEU A 194 -2.46 -4.47 4.30
C LEU A 194 -1.59 -5.69 3.95
N GLY A 195 -0.48 -5.86 4.67
CA GLY A 195 0.37 -7.04 4.59
C GLY A 195 -0.23 -8.24 5.31
N PHE A 196 -0.02 -9.43 4.75
CA PHE A 196 -0.46 -10.70 5.33
C PHE A 196 0.64 -11.37 6.15
N ILE A 197 1.90 -11.09 5.83
CA ILE A 197 3.07 -11.72 6.46
C ILE A 197 3.43 -10.96 7.75
N ASN A 198 3.78 -11.73 8.79
CA ASN A 198 4.34 -11.15 10.00
C ASN A 198 5.75 -10.60 9.70
N LYS A 199 6.06 -9.37 10.08
CA LYS A 199 7.39 -8.78 9.85
C LYS A 199 8.51 -9.44 10.66
N PHE A 200 8.16 -10.32 11.60
CA PHE A 200 9.11 -11.04 12.44
C PHE A 200 9.15 -12.54 12.14
N ASP A 201 10.34 -13.14 12.14
CA ASP A 201 10.52 -14.60 12.05
C ASP A 201 9.99 -15.26 13.34
N THR A 202 8.86 -15.96 13.21
CA THR A 202 8.11 -16.59 14.32
C THR A 202 8.73 -17.90 14.81
N LYS A 203 9.97 -18.25 14.42
CA LYS A 203 10.65 -19.46 14.92
C LYS A 203 10.89 -19.45 16.43
N SER A 204 10.72 -18.31 17.07
CA SER A 204 10.84 -18.13 18.51
C SER A 204 9.54 -17.59 19.08
N ASN A 205 8.96 -18.26 20.07
CA ASN A 205 7.92 -17.70 20.94
C ASN A 205 8.49 -16.61 21.89
N ALA A 206 9.74 -16.18 21.70
CA ALA A 206 10.36 -15.14 22.49
C ALA A 206 9.95 -13.75 22.01
N ASP A 207 10.08 -12.79 22.92
CA ASP A 207 9.94 -11.36 22.62
C ASP A 207 10.93 -10.93 21.54
N GLN A 208 10.48 -10.01 20.69
CA GLN A 208 11.26 -9.48 19.58
C GLN A 208 12.35 -8.56 20.10
N LYS A 209 13.61 -8.83 19.74
CA LYS A 209 14.77 -8.05 20.20
C LYS A 209 15.01 -6.80 19.37
N VAL A 210 14.26 -6.67 18.27
CA VAL A 210 14.26 -5.51 17.37
C VAL A 210 13.99 -4.21 18.15
N PHE A 211 13.04 -4.22 19.09
CA PHE A 211 12.73 -3.05 19.92
C PHE A 211 13.28 -3.23 21.34
N LYS A 212 14.14 -2.30 21.78
CA LYS A 212 14.57 -2.31 23.19
C LYS A 212 13.42 -1.91 24.10
N ASN A 213 13.31 -2.61 25.23
CA ASN A 213 12.31 -2.37 26.27
C ASN A 213 10.85 -2.59 25.83
N VAL A 214 10.63 -3.26 24.70
CA VAL A 214 9.29 -3.71 24.30
C VAL A 214 9.19 -5.21 24.58
N SER A 215 8.22 -5.61 25.40
CA SER A 215 7.87 -7.02 25.64
C SER A 215 6.55 -7.37 24.97
N ASP A 216 6.29 -8.67 24.78
CA ASP A 216 5.01 -9.23 24.30
C ASP A 216 4.58 -8.80 22.88
N LEU A 217 5.47 -8.14 22.14
CA LEU A 217 5.26 -7.84 20.72
C LEU A 217 5.58 -9.09 19.89
N LYS A 218 4.59 -9.94 19.63
CA LYS A 218 4.80 -11.21 18.91
C LYS A 218 4.57 -11.11 17.40
N SER A 219 3.77 -10.14 16.97
CA SER A 219 3.46 -9.94 15.56
C SER A 219 3.28 -8.48 15.21
N MET A 220 3.75 -8.12 14.02
CA MET A 220 3.52 -6.83 13.40
C MET A 220 3.25 -7.05 11.91
N LYS A 221 2.10 -6.59 11.44
CA LYS A 221 1.75 -6.57 10.01
C LYS A 221 1.86 -5.15 9.48
N SER A 222 2.28 -5.03 8.23
CA SER A 222 2.33 -3.74 7.55
C SER A 222 0.93 -3.27 7.16
N ALA A 223 0.74 -1.95 7.18
CA ALA A 223 -0.33 -1.28 6.49
C ALA A 223 0.25 -0.03 5.85
N PHE A 224 -0.34 0.43 4.75
CA PHE A 224 0.07 1.68 4.13
C PHE A 224 -1.12 2.41 3.51
N ILE A 225 -1.01 3.73 3.42
CA ILE A 225 -1.88 4.59 2.65
C ILE A 225 -1.00 5.51 1.79
N ASN A 226 -1.22 5.51 0.48
CA ASN A 226 -0.48 6.31 -0.49
C ASN A 226 -1.42 7.30 -1.18
N LEU A 227 -0.98 8.54 -1.31
CA LEU A 227 -1.59 9.55 -2.16
C LEU A 227 -0.55 9.98 -3.20
N ASN A 228 -0.83 9.67 -4.47
CA ASN A 228 0.07 9.89 -5.59
C ASN A 228 -0.54 10.82 -6.62
N VAL A 229 0.32 11.58 -7.28
CA VAL A 229 0.04 12.25 -8.54
C VAL A 229 0.83 11.52 -9.62
N GLY A 230 0.18 11.23 -10.75
CA GLY A 230 0.81 10.54 -11.87
C GLY A 230 0.64 11.25 -13.19
N TYR A 231 1.36 10.77 -14.18
CA TYR A 231 1.23 11.20 -15.56
C TYR A 231 1.26 9.99 -16.49
N ASN A 232 0.24 9.84 -17.31
CA ASN A 232 0.17 8.84 -18.38
C ASN A 232 0.98 9.34 -19.57
N ILE A 233 2.10 8.69 -19.83
CA ILE A 233 3.00 9.07 -20.92
C ILE A 233 2.41 8.66 -22.28
N VAL A 234 1.51 7.66 -22.30
CA VAL A 234 0.87 7.20 -23.55
C VAL A 234 -0.05 8.27 -24.14
N SER A 235 -0.64 9.14 -23.31
CA SER A 235 -1.50 10.24 -23.81
C SER A 235 -0.75 11.22 -24.70
N LEU A 236 0.57 11.39 -24.53
CA LEU A 236 1.40 12.23 -25.41
C LEU A 236 1.48 11.70 -26.85
N PHE A 237 1.26 10.40 -27.04
CA PHE A 237 1.39 9.76 -28.35
C PHE A 237 0.04 9.54 -29.03
N ALA A 238 -1.08 9.62 -28.29
CA ALA A 238 -2.43 9.40 -28.80
C ALA A 238 -2.85 10.46 -29.85
N ASP A 239 -2.42 11.71 -29.68
CA ASP A 239 -2.77 12.81 -30.61
C ASP A 239 -1.94 12.85 -31.91
N SER A 240 -0.83 12.11 -31.98
CA SER A 240 0.07 12.13 -33.16
C SER A 240 -0.40 11.27 -34.34
N GLY A 241 -1.53 10.58 -34.19
CA GLY A 241 -2.15 9.75 -35.24
C GLY A 241 -3.16 10.46 -36.15
N GLN A 242 -3.43 11.76 -35.92
CA GLN A 242 -4.29 12.58 -36.79
C GLN A 242 -3.48 13.71 -37.43
N ALA A 243 -2.65 13.38 -38.43
CA ALA A 243 -2.03 14.35 -39.33
C ALA A 243 -2.00 13.80 -40.77
#